data_AF-T1JIB5-F1
#
_entry.id   AF-T1JIB5-F1
#
_cell.length_a   1.000
_cell.length_b   1.000
_cell.length_c   1.000
_cell.angle_alpha   90.00
_cell.angle_beta   90.00
_cell.angle_gamma   90.00
#
_symmetry.space_group_name_H-M   'P 1'
#
loop_
_entity.id
_entity.type
_entity.pdbx_description
1 polymer ?
#
loop_
_entity_poly.entity_id
_entity_poly.type
_entity_poly.pdbx_seq_one_letter_code
_entity_poly.pdbx_strand_id
1 'polypeptide(L)' 'MVTLETIFNLILVGCIWGVTNPLMKRGSIGIENIHQSNTCLQFLAEVKFLLFSWKYMLPFLINLSGSVVYLISLGHTVYN' A
#
# COMPACT_ATOMS: atom_id res chain seq x y z
N MET A 1 -8.14 11.00 -24.59
CA MET A 1 -9.37 11.52 -23.95
C MET A 1 -9.61 10.72 -22.69
N VAL A 2 -10.06 11.33 -21.58
CA VAL A 2 -10.43 10.56 -20.38
C VAL A 2 -11.70 9.78 -20.71
N THR A 3 -11.65 8.45 -20.62
CA THR A 3 -12.79 7.58 -20.91
C THR A 3 -13.55 7.25 -19.63
N LEU A 4 -14.81 6.81 -19.76
CA LEU A 4 -15.63 6.38 -18.62
C LEU A 4 -14.96 5.25 -17.82
N GLU A 5 -14.22 4.38 -18.51
CA GLU A 5 -13.41 3.31 -17.92
C GLU A 5 -12.30 3.86 -17.03
N THR A 6 -11.59 4.90 -17.46
CA THR A 6 -10.55 5.55 -16.65
C THR A 6 -11.13 6.11 -15.36
N ILE A 7 -12.30 6.76 -15.42
CA ILE A 7 -12.97 7.33 -14.24
C ILE A 7 -13.37 6.21 -13.27
N PHE A 8 -13.95 5.14 -13.77
CA PHE A 8 -14.33 3.98 -12.94
C PHE A 8 -13.11 3.35 -12.26
N ASN A 9 -12.02 3.15 -13.00
CA ASN A 9 -10.77 2.60 -12.46
C ASN A 9 -10.17 3.50 -11.37
N LEU A 10 -10.21 4.83 -11.55
CA LEU A 10 -9.73 5.77 -10.54
C LEU A 10 -10.57 5.74 -9.25
N ILE A 11 -11.90 5.66 -9.37
CA ILE A 11 -12.79 5.52 -8.21
C ILE A 11 -12.51 4.20 -7.48
N LEU A 12 -12.37 3.10 -8.22
CA LEU A 12 -12.07 1.78 -7.65
C LEU A 12 -10.74 1.79 -6.88
N VAL A 13 -9.68 2.33 -7.48
CA VAL A 13 -8.37 2.48 -6.82
C VAL A 13 -8.48 3.37 -5.58
N GLY A 14 -9.23 4.48 -5.67
CA GLY A 14 -9.50 5.36 -4.51
C GLY A 14 -10.21 4.65 -3.37
N CYS A 15 -11.21 3.80 -3.66
CA CYS A 15 -11.90 2.99 -2.64
C CYS A 15 -10.96 1.95 -2.01
N ILE A 16 -10.15 1.26 -2.82
CA ILE A 16 -9.17 0.29 -2.34
C ILE A 16 -8.18 0.98 -1.39
N TRP A 17 -7.61 2.10 -1.80
CA TRP A 17 -6.68 2.88 -0.97
C TRP A 17 -7.35 3.45 0.30
N GLY A 18 -8.61 3.86 0.18
CA GLY A 18 -9.42 4.30 1.32
C GLY A 18 -9.58 3.23 2.40
N VAL A 19 -9.58 1.95 2.03
CA VAL A 19 -9.68 0.82 2.98
C VAL A 19 -8.31 0.29 3.40
N THR A 20 -7.36 0.15 2.49
CA THR A 20 -6.03 -0.40 2.80
C THR A 20 -5.24 0.51 3.73
N ASN A 21 -5.36 1.83 3.59
CA ASN A 21 -4.57 2.77 4.39
C ASN A 21 -4.92 2.75 5.89
N PRO A 22 -6.20 2.78 6.31
CA PRO A 22 -6.59 2.55 7.70
C PRO A 22 -6.19 1.17 8.23
N LEU A 23 -6.27 0.12 7.40
CA LEU A 23 -5.85 -1.22 7.79
C LEU A 23 -4.34 -1.31 8.02
N MET A 24 -3.53 -0.70 7.16
CA MET A 24 -2.08 -0.59 7.36
C MET A 24 -1.77 0.16 8.66
N LYS A 25 -2.47 1.27 8.95
CA LYS A 25 -2.28 2.01 10.20
C LYS A 25 -2.64 1.20 11.45
N ARG A 26 -3.64 0.32 11.35
CA ARG A 26 -3.96 -0.65 12.43
C ARG A 26 -2.92 -1.77 12.52
N GLY A 27 -2.40 -2.23 11.39
CA GLY A 27 -1.38 -3.26 11.29
C GLY A 27 0.00 -2.81 11.81
N SER A 28 0.25 -1.51 11.87
CA SER A 28 1.47 -0.94 12.44
C SER A 28 1.38 -0.62 13.93
N ILE A 29 0.23 -0.83 14.60
CA ILE A 29 0.11 -0.59 16.05
C ILE A 29 1.10 -1.49 16.78
N GLY A 30 1.93 -0.89 17.62
CA GLY A 30 2.96 -1.58 18.40
C GLY A 30 4.36 -1.48 17.79
N ILE A 31 4.51 -0.87 16.61
CA ILE A 31 5.83 -0.53 16.06
C ILE A 31 6.58 0.45 16.98
N GLU A 32 5.84 1.35 17.64
CA GLU A 32 6.34 2.34 18.59
C GLU A 32 6.92 1.73 19.87
N ASN A 33 6.62 0.45 20.16
CA ASN A 33 7.17 -0.23 21.33
C ASN A 33 8.57 -0.81 21.05
N ILE A 34 8.98 -0.88 19.79
CA ILE A 34 10.30 -1.37 19.39
C ILE A 34 11.32 -0.30 19.76
N HIS A 35 12.33 -0.65 20.56
CA HIS A 35 13.42 0.23 20.90
C HIS A 35 14.75 -0.53 20.79
N GLN A 36 15.68 0.04 20.05
CA GLN A 36 17.03 -0.47 19.82
C GLN A 36 18.06 0.60 20.12
N SER A 37 19.26 0.18 20.46
CA SER A 37 20.37 1.08 20.83
C SER A 37 20.91 1.91 19.66
N ASN A 38 20.75 1.44 18.43
CA ASN A 38 21.26 2.07 17.22
C ASN A 38 20.13 2.36 16.23
N THR A 39 20.18 3.52 15.56
CA THR A 39 19.18 3.93 14.55
C THR A 39 19.03 2.93 13.41
N CYS A 40 20.13 2.33 12.95
CA CYS A 40 20.07 1.31 11.89
C CYS A 40 19.39 0.02 12.37
N LEU A 41 19.68 -0.43 13.59
CA LEU A 41 19.01 -1.59 14.18
C LEU A 41 17.53 -1.30 14.49
N GLN A 42 17.20 -0.09 14.92
CA GLN A 42 15.83 0.37 15.12
C GLN A 42 15.04 0.26 13.82
N PHE A 43 15.57 0.86 12.74
CA PHE A 43 14.95 0.79 11.42
C PHE A 43 14.78 -0.65 10.95
N LEU A 44 15.80 -1.50 11.07
CA LEU A 44 15.70 -2.90 10.65
C LEU A 44 14.69 -3.69 11.49
N ALA A 45 14.59 -3.41 12.80
CA ALA A 45 13.63 -4.03 13.70
C ALA A 45 12.19 -3.59 13.39
N GLU A 46 11.96 -2.31 13.11
CA GLU A 46 10.68 -1.76 12.66
C GLU A 46 10.26 -2.35 11.31
N VAL A 47 11.17 -2.40 10.34
CA VAL A 47 10.93 -3.04 9.04
C VAL A 47 10.59 -4.52 9.23
N LYS A 48 11.35 -5.24 10.06
CA LYS A 48 11.05 -6.63 10.38
C LYS A 48 9.65 -6.78 10.99
N PHE A 49 9.28 -5.94 11.95
CA PHE A 49 7.95 -5.99 12.56
C PHE A 49 6.82 -5.80 11.54
N LEU A 50 6.96 -4.81 10.66
CA LEU A 50 5.99 -4.60 9.58
C LEU A 50 5.96 -5.76 8.60
N LEU A 51 7.14 -6.33 8.28
CA LEU A 51 7.27 -7.46 7.38
C LEU A 51 6.53 -8.71 7.86
N PHE A 52 6.62 -8.98 9.16
CA PHE A 52 5.98 -10.15 9.79
C PHE A 52 4.55 -9.88 10.28
N SER A 53 4.08 -8.63 10.26
CA SER A 53 2.72 -8.27 10.63
C SER A 53 1.75 -8.53 9.47
N TRP A 54 1.05 -9.67 9.48
CA TRP A 54 0.08 -10.02 8.45
C TRP A 54 -1.02 -8.95 8.26
N LYS A 55 -1.41 -8.29 9.36
CA LYS A 55 -2.38 -7.17 9.38
C LYS A 55 -1.89 -5.93 8.64
N TYR A 56 -0.57 -5.79 8.46
CA TYR A 56 0.06 -4.74 7.67
C TYR A 56 0.39 -5.24 6.25
N MET A 57 1.00 -6.42 6.15
CA MET A 57 1.48 -6.98 4.89
C MET A 57 0.35 -7.22 3.89
N LEU A 58 -0.78 -7.76 4.35
CA LEU A 58 -1.91 -8.06 3.48
C LEU A 58 -2.48 -6.79 2.82
N PRO A 59 -2.85 -5.72 3.55
CA PRO A 59 -3.30 -4.49 2.91
C PRO A 59 -2.19 -3.77 2.13
N PHE A 60 -0.92 -3.92 2.51
CA PHE A 60 0.21 -3.39 1.74
C PHE A 60 0.33 -4.06 0.36
N LEU A 61 0.21 -5.38 0.27
CA LEU A 61 0.24 -6.11 -1.00
C LEU A 61 -0.96 -5.78 -1.88
N ILE A 62 -2.14 -5.64 -1.28
CA ILE A 62 -3.34 -5.19 -2.02
C ILE A 62 -3.13 -3.78 -2.56
N ASN A 63 -2.57 -2.87 -1.75
CA ASN A 63 -2.24 -1.51 -2.17
C ASN A 63 -1.24 -1.51 -3.34
N LEU A 64 -0.19 -2.33 -3.28
CA LEU A 64 0.81 -2.46 -4.35
C LEU A 64 0.18 -2.98 -5.65
N SER A 65 -0.76 -3.92 -5.56
CA SER A 65 -1.48 -4.44 -6.73
C SER A 65 -2.32 -3.36 -7.42
N GLY A 66 -2.90 -2.42 -6.65
CA GLY A 66 -3.61 -1.26 -7.19
C GLY A 66 -2.74 -0.39 -8.11
N SER A 67 -1.48 -0.17 -7.74
CA SER A 67 -0.51 0.57 -8.57
C SER A 67 -0.17 -0.16 -9.88
N VAL A 68 -0.09 -1.49 -9.87
CA VAL A 68 0.13 -2.29 -11.09
C VAL A 68 -1.07 -2.17 -12.04
N VAL A 69 -2.29 -2.28 -11.51
CA VAL A 69 -3.52 -2.09 -12.28
C VAL A 69 -3.60 -0.67 -12.87
N TYR A 70 -3.19 0.34 -12.10
CA TYR A 70 -3.10 1.72 -12.56
C TYR A 70 -2.09 1.89 -13.71
N LEU A 71 -0.87 1.34 -13.59
CA LEU A 71 0.14 1.40 -14.64
C LEU A 71 -0.31 0.71 -15.93
N ILE A 72 -0.96 -0.45 -15.82
CA ILE A 72 -1.51 -1.15 -16.99
C ILE A 72 -2.62 -0.30 -17.65
N SER A 73 -3.53 0.26 -16.85
CA SER A 73 -4.62 1.10 -17.34
C SER A 73 -4.13 2.36 -18.04
N LEU A 74 -3.11 3.02 -17.47
CA LEU A 74 -2.48 4.20 -18.07
C LEU A 74 -1.73 3.84 -19.35
N GLY A 75 -0.94 2.76 -19.34
CA GLY A 75 -0.25 2.26 -20.52
C GLY A 75 -1.21 1.96 -21.68
N HIS A 76 -2.34 1.31 -21.39
CA HIS A 76 -3.36 1.02 -22.40
C HIS A 76 -4.01 2.28 -23.00
N THR A 77 -4.05 3.38 -22.25
CA THR A 77 -4.59 4.68 -22.69
C THR A 77 -3.58 5.50 -23.52
N VAL A 78 -2.28 5.23 -23.37
CA VAL A 78 -1.20 5.97 -24.07
C VAL A 78 -0.80 5.28 -25.39
N TYR A 79 -0.94 3.95 -25.48
CA TYR A 79 -0.53 3.17 -26.65
C TYR A 79 -1.67 2.79 -27.62
N ASN A 80 -2.93 3.17 -27.32
CA ASN A 80 -4.08 3.09 -28.22
C ASN A 80 -4.64 4.49 -28.47
#